data_AF-A0A814EH32-F1
#
_entry.id   AF-A0A814EH32-F1
#
_cell.length_a   1.000
_cell.length_b   1.000
_cell.length_c   1.000
_cell.angle_alpha   90.00
_cell.angle_beta   90.00
_cell.angle_gamma   90.00
#
_symmetry.space_group_name_H-M   'P 1'
#
loop_
_entity.id
_entity.type
_entity.pdbx_description
1 polymer ?
#
loop_
_entity_poly.entity_id
_entity_poly.type
_entity_poly.pdbx_seq_one_letter_code
_entity_poly.pdbx_strand_id
1 'polypeptide(L)'
;MSFSYSICFANIPRRKVTRREIFDLVEPLSERLLVALEFHADMYRIHFHIFLETKTEITKEILESLLLQKNLRDINIYLENCLKEESYIKYCTKEDFQVLFKHLDEDRFNFNYIIGKWAANTPVFNENDKFALQYKSQLNLIKFRHTEIRKCFDLVYPLYRFQILKKFGNWRDSVLDWYNRQIISENNGLRKALYLYGESDTGKTFLIKALFGHLASQTFVPLLYQKNNAWQDWNPNFYNIVIVDQADLLNVNKKELIQIFEQKTLVFQRKYSKKIKHIIVKCPIIFISNEAPIKQFEKYLYCVKSDFNGKTAMTCSNDIRKFLTVDLGSSSKIF
;
A
#
# COMPACT_ATOMS: atom_id res chain seq x y z
N MET A 1 -39.53 2.22 -14.97
CA MET A 1 -39.11 3.37 -14.13
C MET A 1 -37.82 2.93 -13.46
N SER A 2 -36.73 3.66 -13.63
CA SER A 2 -35.47 3.37 -12.92
C SER A 2 -35.40 4.15 -11.61
N PHE A 3 -34.68 3.60 -10.65
CA PHE A 3 -34.39 4.21 -9.36
C PHE A 3 -32.90 4.53 -9.32
N SER A 4 -32.55 5.76 -8.94
CA SER A 4 -31.17 6.22 -8.79
C SER A 4 -30.87 6.49 -7.33
N TYR A 5 -29.75 5.97 -6.82
CA TYR A 5 -29.36 6.03 -5.42
C TYR A 5 -27.95 6.61 -5.24
N SER A 6 -27.81 7.39 -4.17
CA SER A 6 -26.55 7.78 -3.54
C SER A 6 -26.35 6.87 -2.33
N ILE A 7 -25.33 6.02 -2.40
CA ILE A 7 -25.03 5.03 -1.36
C ILE A 7 -23.63 5.32 -0.82
N CYS A 8 -23.49 5.35 0.51
CA CYS A 8 -22.18 5.42 1.15
C CYS A 8 -22.01 4.25 2.12
N PHE A 9 -20.98 3.44 1.88
CA PHE A 9 -20.49 2.50 2.87
C PHE A 9 -19.31 3.13 3.61
N ALA A 10 -19.53 3.50 4.86
CA ALA A 10 -18.59 4.31 5.63
C ALA A 10 -17.93 3.53 6.78
N ASN A 11 -16.87 4.12 7.33
CA ASN A 11 -16.09 3.59 8.44
C ASN A 11 -15.48 2.20 8.21
N ILE A 12 -15.20 1.84 6.95
CA ILE A 12 -14.63 0.53 6.66
C ILE A 12 -13.13 0.57 6.91
N PRO A 13 -12.56 -0.37 7.69
CA PRO A 13 -11.11 -0.47 7.81
C PRO A 13 -10.49 -0.71 6.43
N ARG A 14 -9.50 0.10 6.04
CA ARG A 14 -8.89 0.12 4.69
C ARG A 14 -8.46 -1.26 4.14
N ARG A 15 -8.20 -2.23 5.03
CA ARG A 15 -7.70 -3.57 4.70
C ARG A 15 -8.81 -4.62 4.56
N LYS A 16 -10.04 -4.28 4.96
CA LYS A 16 -11.13 -5.24 5.09
C LYS A 16 -11.76 -5.56 3.73
N VAL A 17 -11.77 -4.60 2.80
CA VAL A 17 -12.38 -4.74 1.49
C VAL A 17 -11.73 -3.81 0.48
N THR A 18 -11.68 -4.24 -0.77
CA THR A 18 -11.21 -3.47 -1.92
C THR A 18 -12.36 -2.82 -2.68
N ARG A 19 -12.05 -1.78 -3.47
CA ARG A 19 -13.02 -1.16 -4.39
C ARG A 19 -13.64 -2.15 -5.37
N ARG A 20 -12.84 -3.09 -5.89
CA ARG A 20 -13.30 -4.15 -6.80
C ARG A 20 -14.31 -5.07 -6.11
N GLU A 21 -14.04 -5.49 -4.88
CA GLU A 21 -14.96 -6.35 -4.13
C GLU A 21 -16.30 -5.65 -3.85
N ILE A 22 -16.30 -4.35 -3.53
CA ILE A 22 -17.54 -3.56 -3.39
C ILE A 22 -18.25 -3.40 -4.74
N PHE A 23 -17.51 -3.16 -5.82
CA PHE A 23 -18.09 -3.07 -7.16
C PHE A 23 -18.77 -4.38 -7.55
N ASP A 24 -18.07 -5.51 -7.44
CA ASP A 24 -18.59 -6.83 -7.81
C ASP A 24 -19.78 -7.24 -6.92
N LEU A 25 -19.85 -6.74 -5.68
CA LEU A 25 -20.96 -6.99 -4.77
C LEU A 25 -22.25 -6.29 -5.23
N VAL A 26 -22.12 -5.08 -5.76
CA VAL A 26 -23.25 -4.19 -6.06
C VAL A 26 -23.61 -4.22 -7.55
N GLU A 27 -22.66 -4.57 -8.42
CA GLU A 27 -22.83 -4.67 -9.87
C GLU A 27 -24.06 -5.47 -10.32
N PRO A 28 -24.39 -6.64 -9.73
CA PRO A 28 -25.55 -7.43 -10.14
C PRO A 28 -26.89 -6.71 -9.96
N LEU A 29 -26.95 -5.75 -9.03
CA LEU A 29 -28.16 -4.96 -8.76
C LEU A 29 -28.32 -3.77 -9.72
N SER A 30 -27.31 -3.46 -10.53
CA SER A 30 -27.19 -2.17 -11.20
C SER A 30 -27.36 -2.26 -12.73
N GLU A 31 -28.04 -1.27 -13.29
CA GLU A 31 -27.96 -0.91 -14.71
C GLU A 31 -26.78 0.01 -14.96
N ARG A 32 -26.63 1.05 -14.13
CA ARG A 32 -25.49 1.98 -14.14
C ARG A 32 -24.87 2.02 -12.74
N LEU A 33 -23.55 1.99 -12.67
CA LEU A 33 -22.82 1.93 -11.41
C LEU A 33 -21.58 2.79 -11.46
N LEU A 34 -21.30 3.47 -10.34
CA LEU A 34 -20.01 4.06 -10.02
C LEU A 34 -19.64 3.65 -8.61
N VAL A 35 -18.40 3.26 -8.38
CA VAL A 35 -17.82 3.07 -7.05
C VAL A 35 -16.55 3.89 -6.96
N ALA A 36 -16.57 4.87 -6.07
CA ALA A 36 -15.43 5.71 -5.71
C ALA A 36 -15.03 5.47 -4.25
N LEU A 37 -13.77 5.71 -3.94
CA LEU A 37 -13.17 5.56 -2.63
C LEU A 37 -12.69 6.93 -2.13
N GLU A 38 -13.14 7.30 -0.94
CA GLU A 38 -12.63 8.45 -0.20
C GLU A 38 -11.88 7.95 1.05
N PHE A 39 -10.72 8.55 1.32
CA PHE A 39 -9.98 8.28 2.56
C PHE A 39 -10.57 9.13 3.68
N HIS A 40 -10.90 8.50 4.80
CA HIS A 40 -11.27 9.23 6.00
C HIS A 40 -10.06 10.05 6.50
N ALA A 41 -10.31 11.12 7.26
CA ALA A 41 -9.26 12.00 7.78
C ALA A 41 -8.19 11.26 8.61
N ASP A 42 -8.58 10.14 9.24
CA ASP A 42 -7.67 9.28 10.00
C ASP A 42 -6.77 8.37 9.15
N MET A 43 -7.00 8.28 7.83
CA MET A 43 -6.30 7.42 6.86
C MET A 43 -6.41 5.90 7.08
N TYR A 44 -7.01 5.44 8.18
CA TYR A 44 -7.20 4.03 8.51
C TYR A 44 -8.55 3.51 8.04
N ARG A 45 -9.52 4.41 7.86
CA ARG A 45 -10.85 4.13 7.36
C ARG A 45 -11.03 4.67 5.96
N ILE A 46 -11.88 4.00 5.20
CA ILE A 46 -12.28 4.39 3.86
C ILE A 46 -13.80 4.42 3.78
N HIS A 47 -14.28 5.33 2.94
CA HIS A 47 -15.67 5.41 2.54
C HIS A 47 -15.78 4.99 1.07
N PHE A 48 -16.76 4.17 0.74
CA PHE A 48 -17.13 3.95 -0.65
C PHE A 48 -18.36 4.77 -0.98
N HIS A 49 -18.20 5.73 -1.88
CA HIS A 49 -19.31 6.46 -2.47
C HIS A 49 -19.74 5.76 -3.74
N ILE A 50 -21.02 5.42 -3.81
CA ILE A 50 -21.57 4.52 -4.79
C ILE A 50 -22.78 5.19 -5.42
N PHE A 51 -22.70 5.47 -6.73
CA PHE A 51 -23.88 5.81 -7.52
C PHE A 51 -24.43 4.52 -8.11
N LEU A 52 -25.73 4.27 -7.90
CA LEU A 52 -26.40 3.08 -8.41
C LEU A 52 -27.70 3.48 -9.08
N GLU A 53 -27.87 3.12 -10.34
CA GLU A 53 -29.17 3.12 -11.01
C GLU A 53 -29.63 1.68 -11.24
N THR A 54 -30.90 1.41 -11.00
CA THR A 54 -31.48 0.07 -11.11
C THR A 54 -32.96 0.09 -11.47
N LYS A 55 -33.48 -1.06 -11.92
CA LYS A 55 -34.92 -1.27 -12.16
C LYS A 55 -35.71 -1.62 -10.91
N THR A 56 -35.04 -2.10 -9.87
CA THR A 56 -35.67 -2.60 -8.64
C THR A 56 -35.36 -1.69 -7.48
N GLU A 57 -36.35 -1.39 -6.65
CA GLU A 57 -36.13 -0.58 -5.46
C GLU A 57 -35.10 -1.25 -4.54
N ILE A 58 -34.10 -0.47 -4.10
CA ILE A 58 -33.06 -0.92 -3.16
C ILE A 58 -33.42 -0.44 -1.77
N THR A 59 -33.39 -1.35 -0.81
CA THR A 59 -33.51 -1.02 0.62
C THR A 59 -32.19 -1.25 1.33
N LYS A 60 -32.10 -0.73 2.56
CA LYS A 60 -30.92 -0.90 3.41
C LYS A 60 -30.67 -2.36 3.75
N GLU A 61 -31.72 -3.14 4.00
CA GLU A 61 -31.65 -4.57 4.35
C GLU A 61 -31.03 -5.39 3.21
N ILE A 62 -31.33 -5.06 1.95
CA ILE A 62 -30.71 -5.70 0.79
C ILE A 62 -29.19 -5.48 0.83
N LEU A 63 -28.76 -4.23 1.04
CA LEU A 63 -27.34 -3.87 1.12
C LEU A 63 -26.64 -4.52 2.32
N GLU A 64 -27.30 -4.58 3.48
CA GLU A 64 -26.79 -5.28 4.66
C GLU A 64 -26.60 -6.79 4.38
N SER A 65 -27.56 -7.42 3.70
CA SER A 65 -27.45 -8.84 3.34
C SER A 65 -26.26 -9.12 2.41
N LEU A 66 -26.01 -8.23 1.44
CA LEU A 66 -24.88 -8.32 0.53
C LEU A 66 -23.55 -8.19 1.27
N LEU A 67 -23.42 -7.19 2.15
CA LEU A 67 -22.21 -7.01 2.94
C LEU A 67 -21.96 -8.22 3.86
N LEU A 68 -23.01 -8.81 4.44
CA LEU A 68 -22.90 -10.03 5.25
C LEU A 68 -22.35 -11.22 4.46
N GLN A 69 -22.72 -11.40 3.19
CA GLN A 69 -22.17 -12.46 2.33
C GLN A 69 -20.65 -12.36 2.16
N LYS A 70 -20.08 -11.15 2.30
CA LYS A 70 -18.63 -10.89 2.25
C LYS A 70 -17.99 -10.85 3.64
N ASN A 71 -18.69 -11.28 4.69
CA ASN A 71 -18.26 -11.14 6.10
C ASN A 71 -17.96 -9.68 6.50
N LEU A 72 -18.60 -8.72 5.83
CA LEU A 72 -18.45 -7.31 6.11
C LEU A 72 -19.49 -6.84 7.12
N ARG A 73 -19.20 -7.08 8.40
CA ARG A 73 -20.03 -6.64 9.53
C ARG A 73 -19.68 -5.21 9.98
N ASP A 74 -20.61 -4.58 10.70
CA ASP A 74 -20.45 -3.28 11.37
C ASP A 74 -20.06 -2.14 10.43
N ILE A 75 -20.65 -2.13 9.23
CA ILE A 75 -20.47 -1.05 8.25
C ILE A 75 -21.65 -0.08 8.35
N ASN A 76 -21.34 1.20 8.41
CA ASN A 76 -22.36 2.23 8.33
C ASN A 76 -22.83 2.37 6.88
N ILE A 77 -24.11 2.15 6.65
CA ILE A 77 -24.74 2.31 5.32
C ILE A 77 -25.60 3.57 5.35
N TYR A 78 -25.29 4.50 4.46
CA TYR A 78 -26.15 5.64 4.14
C TYR A 78 -26.74 5.40 2.75
N LEU A 79 -28.06 5.50 2.62
CA LEU A 79 -28.80 5.24 1.40
C LEU A 79 -29.81 6.37 1.19
N GLU A 80 -29.69 7.07 0.07
CA GLU A 80 -30.57 8.17 -0.29
C GLU A 80 -30.92 8.11 -1.78
N ASN A 81 -32.10 8.63 -2.14
CA ASN A 81 -32.45 8.81 -3.55
C ASN A 81 -31.54 9.88 -4.19
N CYS A 82 -30.97 9.57 -5.35
CA CYS A 82 -30.09 10.47 -6.08
C CYS A 82 -30.92 11.48 -6.89
N LEU A 83 -31.16 12.65 -6.32
CA LEU A 83 -31.94 13.72 -6.98
C LEU A 83 -31.21 14.38 -8.16
N LYS A 84 -29.87 14.37 -8.14
CA LYS A 84 -29.01 15.00 -9.16
C LYS A 84 -27.82 14.11 -9.48
N GLU A 85 -28.00 13.19 -10.42
CA GLU A 85 -26.98 12.20 -10.80
C GLU A 85 -25.64 12.83 -11.16
N GLU A 86 -25.65 13.85 -12.02
CA GLU A 86 -24.42 14.47 -12.53
C GLU A 86 -23.61 15.11 -11.39
N SER A 87 -24.28 15.79 -10.46
CA SER A 87 -23.62 16.39 -9.29
C SER A 87 -23.00 15.32 -8.40
N TYR A 88 -23.71 14.20 -8.20
CA TYR A 88 -23.21 13.13 -7.36
C TYR A 88 -22.05 12.35 -8.01
N ILE A 89 -22.12 12.09 -9.31
CA ILE A 89 -21.01 11.49 -10.08
C ILE A 89 -19.77 12.38 -10.03
N LYS A 90 -19.92 13.70 -10.22
CA LYS A 90 -18.83 14.68 -10.09
C LYS A 90 -18.27 14.76 -8.68
N TYR A 91 -19.11 14.57 -7.65
CA TYR A 91 -18.66 14.50 -6.26
C TYR A 91 -17.83 13.24 -6.02
N CYS A 92 -18.34 12.05 -6.40
CA CYS A 92 -17.65 10.77 -6.25
C CYS A 92 -16.27 10.77 -6.91
N THR A 93 -16.16 11.37 -8.10
CA THR A 93 -14.92 11.41 -8.90
C THR A 93 -14.01 12.59 -8.59
N LYS A 94 -14.37 13.46 -7.64
CA LYS A 94 -13.59 14.64 -7.27
C LYS A 94 -12.22 14.26 -6.70
N GLU A 95 -12.16 13.22 -5.87
CA GLU A 95 -10.97 12.86 -5.09
C GLU A 95 -10.44 11.47 -5.46
N ASP A 96 -11.24 10.65 -6.14
CA ASP A 96 -10.83 9.34 -6.63
C ASP A 96 -10.68 9.35 -8.16
N PHE A 97 -9.46 9.16 -8.64
CA PHE A 97 -9.15 9.03 -10.06
C PHE A 97 -9.05 7.56 -10.51
N GLN A 98 -9.30 6.60 -9.62
CA GLN A 98 -9.27 5.15 -9.88
C GLN A 98 -10.65 4.49 -9.70
N VAL A 99 -11.72 5.25 -9.93
CA VAL A 99 -13.10 4.75 -9.80
C VAL A 99 -13.36 3.55 -10.71
N LEU A 100 -14.27 2.68 -10.28
CA LEU A 100 -14.82 1.60 -11.11
C LEU A 100 -16.24 1.98 -11.50
N PHE A 101 -16.61 1.76 -12.76
CA PHE A 101 -17.94 2.12 -13.26
C PHE A 101 -18.45 1.17 -14.34
N LYS A 102 -19.77 1.15 -14.49
CA LYS A 102 -20.52 0.37 -15.48
C LYS A 102 -21.53 1.28 -16.16
N HIS A 103 -21.54 1.29 -17.49
CA HIS A 103 -22.49 2.03 -18.33
C HIS A 103 -22.65 3.51 -17.94
N LEU A 104 -21.55 4.16 -17.57
CA LEU A 104 -21.48 5.61 -17.37
C LEU A 104 -20.58 6.24 -18.42
N ASP A 105 -20.97 7.44 -18.85
CA ASP A 105 -20.16 8.26 -19.73
C ASP A 105 -19.20 9.11 -18.88
N GLU A 106 -17.95 9.17 -19.32
CA GLU A 106 -16.85 9.76 -18.56
C GLU A 106 -16.84 11.30 -18.65
N ASP A 107 -17.53 11.86 -19.64
CA ASP A 107 -17.78 13.30 -19.76
C ASP A 107 -18.51 13.87 -18.54
N ARG A 108 -19.26 13.04 -17.81
CA ARG A 108 -19.94 13.39 -16.55
C ARG A 108 -18.99 13.45 -15.36
N PHE A 109 -17.75 12.98 -15.49
CA PHE A 109 -16.84 12.86 -14.35
C PHE A 109 -16.16 14.20 -14.03
N ASN A 110 -15.61 14.30 -12.82
CA ASN A 110 -14.88 15.48 -12.39
C ASN A 110 -13.61 15.68 -13.23
N PHE A 111 -13.21 16.93 -13.45
CA PHE A 111 -11.96 17.24 -14.15
C PHE A 111 -10.73 16.58 -13.50
N ASN A 112 -10.71 16.39 -12.18
CA ASN A 112 -9.63 15.68 -11.49
C ASN A 112 -9.47 14.23 -11.98
N TYR A 113 -10.55 13.54 -12.32
CA TYR A 113 -10.50 12.20 -12.91
C TYR A 113 -9.80 12.21 -14.27
N ILE A 114 -10.15 13.20 -15.10
CA ILE A 114 -9.57 13.38 -16.44
C ILE A 114 -8.05 13.65 -16.33
N ILE A 115 -7.64 14.53 -15.39
CA ILE A 115 -6.22 14.74 -15.09
C ILE A 115 -5.54 13.44 -14.67
N GLY A 116 -6.19 12.63 -13.82
CA GLY A 116 -5.63 11.36 -13.37
C GLY A 116 -5.40 10.34 -14.49
N LYS A 117 -6.35 10.21 -15.42
CA LYS A 117 -6.18 9.38 -16.62
C LYS A 117 -5.02 9.85 -17.50
N TRP A 118 -4.90 11.15 -17.71
CA TRP A 118 -3.79 11.71 -18.46
C TRP A 118 -2.45 11.49 -17.74
N ALA A 119 -2.37 11.81 -16.44
CA ALA A 119 -1.17 11.66 -15.62
C ALA A 119 -0.69 10.20 -15.49
N ALA A 120 -1.60 9.22 -15.56
CA ALA A 120 -1.24 7.81 -15.60
C ALA A 120 -0.43 7.44 -16.85
N ASN A 121 -0.65 8.13 -17.97
CA ASN A 121 0.03 7.90 -19.26
C ASN A 121 1.19 8.88 -19.52
N THR A 122 1.33 9.92 -18.68
CA THR A 122 2.32 10.99 -18.86
C THR A 122 3.25 11.03 -17.65
N PRO A 123 4.40 10.33 -17.67
CA PRO A 123 5.29 10.22 -16.50
C PRO A 123 5.92 11.55 -16.08
N VAL A 124 6.22 12.41 -17.05
CA VAL A 124 6.85 13.71 -16.83
C VAL A 124 5.90 14.79 -17.32
N PHE A 125 5.61 15.77 -16.47
CA PHE A 125 4.77 16.90 -16.83
C PHE A 125 5.45 17.76 -17.91
N ASN A 126 4.72 18.05 -18.99
CA ASN A 126 5.17 18.93 -20.07
C ASN A 126 4.07 19.96 -20.38
N GLU A 127 4.39 21.25 -20.25
CA GLU A 127 3.45 22.36 -20.49
C GLU A 127 3.03 22.49 -21.95
N ASN A 128 3.83 21.94 -22.87
CA ASN A 128 3.55 21.89 -24.31
C ASN A 128 2.82 20.61 -24.74
N ASP A 129 2.44 19.74 -23.80
CA ASP A 129 1.62 18.57 -24.11
C ASP A 129 0.23 18.99 -24.61
N LYS A 130 -0.36 18.21 -25.52
CA LYS A 130 -1.67 18.52 -26.12
C LYS A 130 -2.75 18.73 -25.06
N PHE A 131 -2.76 17.93 -23.99
CA PHE A 131 -3.72 18.06 -22.90
C PHE A 131 -3.50 19.35 -22.10
N ALA A 132 -2.24 19.66 -21.75
CA ALA A 132 -1.88 20.87 -21.03
C ALA A 132 -2.24 22.14 -21.82
N LEU A 133 -2.01 22.13 -23.14
CA LEU A 133 -2.38 23.22 -24.03
C LEU A 133 -3.90 23.39 -24.18
N GLN A 134 -4.65 22.29 -24.27
CA GLN A 134 -6.11 22.33 -24.34
C GLN A 134 -6.73 23.00 -23.12
N TYR A 135 -6.15 22.78 -21.93
CA TYR A 135 -6.64 23.32 -20.66
C TYR A 135 -5.70 24.38 -20.06
N LYS A 136 -5.12 25.23 -20.91
CA LYS A 136 -4.09 26.21 -20.51
C LYS A 136 -4.49 27.11 -19.34
N SER A 137 -5.76 27.49 -19.22
CA SER A 137 -6.27 28.30 -18.10
C SER A 137 -6.20 27.60 -16.74
N GLN A 138 -6.07 26.27 -16.73
CA GLN A 138 -6.03 25.43 -15.54
C GLN A 138 -4.65 24.78 -15.32
N LEU A 139 -3.61 25.22 -16.03
CA LEU A 139 -2.28 24.61 -16.03
C LEU A 139 -1.71 24.39 -14.62
N ASN A 140 -1.89 25.36 -13.71
CA ASN A 140 -1.43 25.25 -12.33
C ASN A 140 -2.13 24.11 -11.56
N LEU A 141 -3.44 23.94 -11.76
CA LEU A 141 -4.20 22.83 -11.17
C LEU A 141 -3.72 21.50 -11.75
N ILE A 142 -3.55 21.42 -13.08
CA ILE A 142 -3.09 20.20 -13.76
C ILE A 142 -1.69 19.82 -13.27
N LYS A 143 -0.76 20.77 -13.16
CA LYS A 143 0.60 20.54 -12.65
C LYS A 143 0.61 20.07 -11.21
N PHE A 144 -0.18 20.72 -10.34
CA PHE A 144 -0.34 20.32 -8.95
C PHE A 144 -0.90 18.90 -8.83
N ARG A 145 -2.03 18.62 -9.50
CA ARG A 145 -2.67 17.30 -9.47
C ARG A 145 -1.83 16.22 -10.12
N HIS A 146 -1.15 16.51 -11.23
CA HIS A 146 -0.18 15.62 -11.84
C HIS A 146 0.88 15.22 -10.81
N THR A 147 1.48 16.19 -10.13
CA THR A 147 2.48 15.93 -9.08
C THR A 147 1.93 15.05 -7.95
N GLU A 148 0.74 15.36 -7.44
CA GLU A 148 0.09 14.56 -6.37
C GLU A 148 -0.24 13.13 -6.83
N ILE A 149 -0.81 12.99 -8.03
CA ILE A 149 -1.16 11.69 -8.62
C ILE A 149 0.10 10.89 -8.93
N ARG A 150 1.17 11.56 -9.41
CA ARG A 150 2.49 10.97 -9.56
C ARG A 150 3.03 10.50 -8.23
N LYS A 151 2.90 11.22 -7.11
CA LYS A 151 3.26 10.69 -5.78
C LYS A 151 2.48 9.42 -5.42
N CYS A 152 1.21 9.33 -5.82
CA CYS A 152 0.39 8.12 -5.63
C CYS A 152 0.82 6.94 -6.51
N PHE A 153 1.39 7.19 -7.70
CA PHE A 153 1.97 6.16 -8.59
C PHE A 153 3.44 5.86 -8.26
N ASP A 154 4.19 6.87 -7.82
CA ASP A 154 5.56 6.88 -7.37
C ASP A 154 5.57 6.60 -5.86
N LEU A 155 4.90 5.53 -5.44
CA LEU A 155 4.74 5.12 -4.04
C LEU A 155 6.05 5.27 -3.25
N VAL A 156 6.17 6.40 -2.55
CA VAL A 156 7.08 6.58 -1.43
C VAL A 156 6.33 6.03 -0.24
N TYR A 157 6.70 4.80 0.12
CA TYR A 157 6.14 4.03 1.22
C TYR A 157 6.03 4.88 2.49
N PRO A 158 4.82 5.15 3.02
CA PRO A 158 4.73 5.39 4.44
C PRO A 158 4.98 4.03 5.09
N LEU A 159 6.24 3.78 5.51
CA LEU A 159 6.38 3.05 6.75
C LEU A 159 5.55 3.83 7.75
N TYR A 160 4.69 3.13 8.49
CA TYR A 160 3.94 3.78 9.54
C TYR A 160 4.89 4.64 10.37
N ARG A 161 4.60 5.94 10.51
CA ARG A 161 5.43 6.95 11.18
C ARG A 161 5.46 6.74 12.70
N PHE A 162 5.53 5.50 13.14
CA PHE A 162 5.61 5.11 14.53
C PHE A 162 7.07 4.86 14.85
N GLN A 163 7.63 5.69 15.72
CA GLN A 163 8.89 5.35 16.36
C GLN A 163 8.62 4.27 17.40
N ILE A 164 9.45 3.24 17.40
CA ILE A 164 9.35 2.15 18.37
C ILE A 164 10.40 2.38 19.44
N LEU A 165 9.96 2.47 20.71
CA LEU A 165 10.86 2.61 21.85
C LEU A 165 11.71 1.36 22.06
N LYS A 166 12.99 1.56 22.39
CA LYS A 166 13.93 0.50 22.78
C LYS A 166 13.61 0.04 24.20
N LYS A 167 13.45 -1.27 24.40
CA LYS A 167 13.09 -1.85 25.70
C LYS A 167 13.74 -3.21 25.97
N PHE A 168 14.50 -3.76 25.02
CA PHE A 168 14.98 -5.13 25.10
C PHE A 168 16.36 -5.26 25.75
N GLY A 169 17.20 -4.24 25.66
CA GLY A 169 18.59 -4.26 26.14
C GLY A 169 19.47 -5.27 25.40
N ASN A 170 19.14 -5.62 24.16
CA ASN A 170 19.85 -6.63 23.35
C ASN A 170 19.68 -6.35 21.85
N TRP A 171 20.10 -7.30 21.01
CA TRP A 171 20.06 -7.20 19.54
C TRP A 171 18.70 -6.78 18.96
N ARG A 172 17.59 -7.03 19.67
CA ARG A 172 16.25 -6.61 19.25
C ARG A 172 16.14 -5.08 19.18
N ASP A 173 16.79 -4.35 20.08
CA ASP A 173 16.81 -2.88 20.02
C ASP A 173 17.57 -2.37 18.79
N SER A 174 18.59 -3.09 18.31
CA SER A 174 19.28 -2.76 17.05
C SER A 174 18.36 -2.94 15.82
N VAL A 175 17.46 -3.92 15.86
CA VAL A 175 16.42 -4.09 14.83
C VAL A 175 15.43 -2.91 14.85
N LEU A 176 15.02 -2.48 16.04
CA LEU A 176 14.14 -1.32 16.19
C LEU A 176 14.83 -0.02 15.75
N ASP A 177 16.11 0.15 16.07
CA ASP A 177 16.93 1.27 15.61
C ASP A 177 16.99 1.34 14.09
N TRP A 178 17.26 0.20 13.45
CA TRP A 178 17.24 0.12 12.01
C TRP A 178 15.89 0.56 11.46
N TYR A 179 14.77 0.05 11.99
CA TYR A 179 13.42 0.39 11.56
C TYR A 179 13.13 1.90 11.71
N ASN A 180 13.44 2.49 12.87
CA ASN A 180 13.23 3.91 13.11
C ASN A 180 14.05 4.79 12.13
N ARG A 181 15.29 4.39 11.80
CA ARG A 181 16.09 5.08 10.78
C ARG A 181 15.44 5.01 9.39
N GLN A 182 14.76 3.91 9.07
CA GLN A 182 14.05 3.76 7.80
C GLN A 182 12.88 4.73 7.65
N ILE A 183 12.30 5.22 8.76
CA ILE A 183 11.22 6.22 8.79
C ILE A 183 11.81 7.63 8.65
N ILE A 184 12.91 7.92 9.36
CA ILE A 184 13.50 9.26 9.44
C ILE A 184 14.29 9.61 8.17
N SER A 185 14.87 8.62 7.47
CA SER A 185 15.65 8.85 6.26
C SER A 185 14.75 9.11 5.04
N GLU A 186 13.97 10.19 5.06
CA GLU A 186 13.22 10.65 3.88
C GLU A 186 14.14 11.28 2.82
N ASN A 187 15.40 11.66 3.12
CA ASN A 187 16.28 12.30 2.13
C ASN A 187 17.78 11.93 2.27
N ASN A 188 18.39 11.55 1.14
CA ASN A 188 19.83 11.63 0.80
C ASN A 188 20.81 10.46 1.09
N GLY A 189 20.36 9.24 1.41
CA GLY A 189 21.27 8.09 1.63
C GLY A 189 20.84 6.76 1.03
N LEU A 190 21.80 5.89 0.72
CA LEU A 190 21.54 4.52 0.26
C LEU A 190 20.93 3.71 1.42
N ARG A 191 19.65 3.36 1.28
CA ARG A 191 18.85 2.68 2.30
C ARG A 191 19.40 1.27 2.55
N LYS A 192 20.01 1.04 3.72
CA LYS A 192 20.56 -0.28 4.07
C LYS A 192 19.46 -1.28 4.42
N ALA A 193 19.51 -2.47 3.84
CA ALA A 193 18.63 -3.58 4.21
C ALA A 193 19.04 -4.19 5.55
N LEU A 194 18.09 -4.66 6.36
CA LEU A 194 18.40 -5.37 7.60
C LEU A 194 18.88 -6.78 7.25
N TYR A 195 20.02 -7.19 7.81
CA TYR A 195 20.48 -8.57 7.76
C TYR A 195 20.59 -9.11 9.19
N LEU A 196 19.56 -9.82 9.62
CA LEU A 196 19.45 -10.40 10.96
C LEU A 196 19.94 -11.85 10.93
N TYR A 197 21.07 -12.14 11.58
CA TYR A 197 21.72 -13.44 11.52
C TYR A 197 22.14 -13.97 12.88
N GLY A 198 22.34 -15.29 13.00
CA GLY A 198 22.81 -15.93 14.24
C GLY A 198 22.19 -17.30 14.42
N GLU A 199 22.43 -17.94 15.56
CA GLU A 199 21.98 -19.32 15.85
C GLU A 199 20.46 -19.52 15.65
N SER A 200 20.06 -20.77 15.37
CA SER A 200 18.64 -21.13 15.33
C SER A 200 17.97 -20.81 16.67
N ASP A 201 16.66 -20.61 16.64
CA ASP A 201 15.82 -20.47 17.85
C ASP A 201 16.10 -19.24 18.75
N THR A 202 16.94 -18.30 18.32
CA THR A 202 17.11 -16.99 18.98
C THR A 202 15.87 -16.09 18.89
N GLY A 203 14.85 -16.50 18.11
CA GLY A 203 13.59 -15.79 17.96
C GLY A 203 13.56 -14.73 16.85
N LYS A 204 14.52 -14.74 15.90
CA LYS A 204 14.59 -13.79 14.76
C LYS A 204 13.27 -13.69 14.00
N THR A 205 12.82 -14.82 13.43
CA THR A 205 11.60 -14.91 12.63
C THR A 205 10.37 -14.51 13.43
N PHE A 206 10.30 -14.94 14.69
CA PHE A 206 9.19 -14.59 15.58
C PHE A 206 9.12 -13.08 15.81
N LEU A 207 10.23 -12.42 16.15
CA LEU A 207 10.26 -10.97 16.36
C LEU A 207 9.81 -10.21 15.12
N ILE A 208 10.38 -10.53 13.95
CA ILE A 208 10.05 -9.83 12.69
C ILE A 208 8.56 -10.05 12.35
N LYS A 209 8.05 -11.29 12.41
CA LYS A 209 6.63 -11.56 12.16
C LYS A 209 5.71 -10.86 13.14
N ALA A 210 6.06 -10.83 14.44
CA ALA A 210 5.25 -10.17 15.45
C ALA A 210 5.27 -8.64 15.29
N LEU A 211 6.44 -8.05 15.02
CA LEU A 211 6.61 -6.62 14.82
C LEU A 211 5.82 -6.14 13.60
N PHE A 212 6.08 -6.74 12.43
CA PHE A 212 5.45 -6.32 11.18
C PHE A 212 4.01 -6.83 11.05
N GLY A 213 3.63 -7.89 11.75
CA GLY A 213 2.24 -8.28 11.93
C GLY A 213 1.45 -7.24 12.74
N HIS A 214 2.05 -6.66 13.78
CA HIS A 214 1.40 -5.63 14.59
C HIS A 214 1.29 -4.27 13.88
N LEU A 215 2.35 -3.87 13.16
CA LEU A 215 2.30 -2.74 12.22
C LEU A 215 1.41 -3.05 11.00
N ALA A 216 0.97 -4.31 10.89
CA ALA A 216 0.14 -4.81 9.84
C ALA A 216 0.77 -4.57 8.44
N SER A 217 2.09 -4.62 8.32
CA SER A 217 2.76 -4.52 7.04
C SER A 217 2.32 -5.62 6.06
N GLN A 218 2.15 -5.26 4.79
CA GLN A 218 1.92 -6.23 3.73
C GLN A 218 3.29 -6.69 3.20
N THR A 219 3.60 -7.96 3.44
CA THR A 219 4.94 -8.51 3.24
C THR A 219 5.04 -9.22 1.90
N PHE A 220 6.03 -8.84 1.10
CA PHE A 220 6.49 -9.65 -0.04
C PHE A 220 7.57 -10.63 0.42
N VAL A 221 7.45 -11.88 -0.01
CA VAL A 221 8.43 -12.93 0.26
C VAL A 221 8.98 -13.44 -1.07
N PRO A 222 10.15 -12.95 -1.54
CA PRO A 222 10.73 -13.40 -2.79
C PRO A 222 11.20 -14.86 -2.68
N LEU A 223 10.92 -15.64 -3.72
CA LEU A 223 11.36 -17.02 -3.81
C LEU A 223 12.77 -17.07 -4.40
N LEU A 224 13.78 -16.81 -3.57
CA LEU A 224 15.17 -16.65 -4.03
C LEU A 224 15.73 -17.85 -4.81
N TYR A 225 15.24 -19.07 -4.54
CA TYR A 225 15.60 -20.28 -5.30
C TYR A 225 15.17 -20.22 -6.78
N GLN A 226 14.19 -19.37 -7.14
CA GLN A 226 13.74 -19.15 -8.51
C GLN A 226 14.66 -18.20 -9.31
N LYS A 227 15.78 -17.76 -8.72
CA LYS A 227 16.80 -16.89 -9.34
C LYS A 227 16.16 -15.70 -10.06
N ASN A 228 16.20 -15.69 -11.39
CA ASN A 228 15.76 -14.60 -12.27
C ASN A 228 14.25 -14.31 -12.23
N ASN A 229 13.46 -15.07 -11.48
CA ASN A 229 12.02 -14.83 -11.31
C ASN A 229 11.63 -14.55 -9.85
N ALA A 230 12.58 -14.49 -8.91
CA ALA A 230 12.28 -14.36 -7.49
C ALA A 230 11.44 -13.12 -7.14
N TRP A 231 11.48 -12.10 -8.00
CA TRP A 231 10.82 -10.80 -7.81
C TRP A 231 9.70 -10.54 -8.82
N GLN A 232 9.34 -11.51 -9.67
CA GLN A 232 8.39 -11.29 -10.77
C GLN A 232 7.01 -10.80 -10.30
N ASP A 233 6.58 -11.24 -9.11
CA ASP A 233 5.28 -10.93 -8.52
C ASP A 233 5.33 -9.73 -7.56
N TRP A 234 6.50 -9.08 -7.44
CA TRP A 234 6.60 -7.82 -6.74
C TRP A 234 5.62 -6.81 -7.33
N ASN A 235 4.83 -6.22 -6.44
CA ASN A 235 3.89 -5.17 -6.76
C ASN A 235 3.88 -4.16 -5.61
N PRO A 236 4.31 -2.91 -5.85
CA PRO A 236 4.35 -1.89 -4.81
C PRO A 236 2.95 -1.52 -4.28
N ASN A 237 1.88 -1.85 -5.02
CA ASN A 237 0.50 -1.61 -4.58
C ASN A 237 0.02 -2.60 -3.51
N PHE A 238 0.69 -3.75 -3.36
CA PHE A 238 0.28 -4.83 -2.46
C PHE A 238 1.26 -5.09 -1.33
N TYR A 239 2.48 -4.58 -1.42
CA TYR A 239 3.53 -4.90 -0.46
C TYR A 239 4.29 -3.65 -0.08
N ASN A 240 4.46 -3.44 1.24
CA ASN A 240 5.18 -2.29 1.80
C ASN A 240 6.45 -2.68 2.56
N ILE A 241 6.78 -3.98 2.59
CA ILE A 241 8.02 -4.51 3.14
C ILE A 241 8.40 -5.80 2.41
N VAL A 242 9.70 -6.08 2.32
CA VAL A 242 10.21 -7.37 1.86
C VAL A 242 10.83 -8.13 3.03
N ILE A 243 10.42 -9.38 3.22
CA ILE A 243 11.02 -10.28 4.20
C ILE A 243 11.49 -11.54 3.47
N VAL A 244 12.77 -11.82 3.60
CA VAL A 244 13.40 -13.05 3.13
C VAL A 244 13.78 -13.86 4.36
N ASP A 245 12.94 -14.84 4.69
CA ASP A 245 13.23 -15.82 5.73
C ASP A 245 14.16 -16.90 5.16
N GLN A 246 15.09 -17.40 5.98
CA GLN A 246 16.15 -18.32 5.56
C GLN A 246 16.94 -17.83 4.33
N ALA A 247 17.37 -16.58 4.39
CA ALA A 247 18.14 -15.95 3.33
C ALA A 247 19.51 -16.64 3.13
N ASP A 248 19.67 -17.23 1.95
CA ASP A 248 20.95 -17.70 1.43
C ASP A 248 21.43 -16.72 0.34
N LEU A 249 22.28 -15.78 0.74
CA LEU A 249 22.84 -14.80 -0.20
C LEU A 249 23.97 -15.36 -1.08
N LEU A 250 24.42 -16.59 -0.86
CA LEU A 250 25.47 -17.19 -1.70
C LEU A 250 24.87 -17.61 -3.05
N ASN A 251 23.63 -18.09 -3.03
CA ASN A 251 22.95 -18.67 -4.19
C ASN A 251 21.99 -17.73 -4.92
N VAL A 252 21.94 -16.44 -4.56
CA VAL A 252 21.10 -15.44 -5.25
C VAL A 252 21.71 -14.91 -6.55
N ASN A 253 20.86 -14.36 -7.42
CA ASN A 253 21.32 -13.49 -8.49
C ASN A 253 21.89 -12.18 -7.92
N LYS A 254 23.21 -12.13 -7.78
CA LYS A 254 23.93 -11.00 -7.17
C LYS A 254 23.72 -9.67 -7.89
N LYS A 255 23.64 -9.70 -9.24
CA LYS A 255 23.46 -8.50 -10.06
C LYS A 255 22.08 -7.88 -9.80
N GLU A 256 21.06 -8.72 -9.79
CA GLU A 256 19.68 -8.33 -9.49
C GLU A 256 19.57 -7.75 -8.07
N LEU A 257 20.18 -8.41 -7.09
CA LEU A 257 20.13 -7.94 -5.70
C LEU A 257 20.86 -6.59 -5.50
N ILE A 258 21.99 -6.38 -6.18
CA ILE A 258 22.68 -5.07 -6.18
C ILE A 258 21.78 -3.99 -6.79
N GLN A 259 21.11 -4.29 -7.92
CA GLN A 259 20.18 -3.34 -8.53
C GLN A 259 19.03 -2.98 -7.58
N ILE A 260 18.53 -3.95 -6.80
CA ILE A 260 17.52 -3.70 -5.77
C ILE A 260 18.04 -2.77 -4.67
N PHE A 261 19.23 -3.04 -4.11
CA PHE A 261 19.80 -2.19 -3.08
C PHE A 261 20.08 -0.76 -3.56
N GLU A 262 20.47 -0.63 -4.83
CA GLU A 262 20.68 0.67 -5.49
C GLU A 262 19.38 1.31 -6.00
N GLN A 263 18.22 0.68 -5.72
CA GLN A 263 16.89 1.14 -6.14
C GLN A 263 16.78 1.38 -7.66
N LYS A 264 17.51 0.60 -8.43
CA LYS A 264 17.49 0.62 -9.90
C LYS A 264 16.31 -0.18 -10.42
N THR A 265 15.92 0.11 -11.66
CA THR A 265 14.85 -0.62 -12.35
C THR A 265 15.33 -2.01 -12.74
N LEU A 266 14.57 -3.02 -12.33
CA LEU A 266 14.68 -4.38 -12.83
C LEU A 266 13.72 -4.58 -14.01
N VAL A 267 14.15 -5.38 -14.97
CA VAL A 267 13.38 -5.66 -16.19
C VAL A 267 13.14 -7.16 -16.28
N PHE A 268 11.87 -7.56 -16.23
CA PHE A 268 11.45 -8.95 -16.36
C PHE A 268 10.69 -9.17 -17.66
N GLN A 269 11.08 -10.21 -18.39
CA GLN A 269 10.32 -10.71 -19.52
C GLN A 269 10.00 -12.18 -19.24
N ARG A 270 8.71 -12.50 -19.06
CA ARG A 270 8.29 -13.90 -18.90
C ARG A 270 8.47 -14.63 -20.23
N LYS A 271 8.99 -15.87 -20.20
CA LYS A 271 9.32 -16.70 -21.39
C LYS A 271 8.21 -16.80 -22.45
N TYR A 272 6.95 -16.61 -22.06
CA TYR A 272 5.77 -16.71 -22.94
C TYR A 272 4.93 -15.43 -22.99
N SER A 273 5.44 -14.31 -22.46
CA SER A 273 4.77 -13.02 -22.49
C SER A 273 5.57 -12.05 -23.34
N LYS A 274 4.90 -11.38 -24.29
CA LYS A 274 5.47 -10.21 -24.98
C LYS A 274 5.54 -8.97 -24.09
N LYS A 275 4.90 -9.00 -22.92
CA LYS A 275 4.90 -7.87 -21.98
C LYS A 275 6.18 -7.88 -21.15
N ILE A 276 6.93 -6.78 -21.24
CA ILE A 276 8.06 -6.47 -20.38
C ILE A 276 7.54 -5.78 -19.12
N LYS A 277 7.94 -6.26 -17.95
CA LYS A 277 7.59 -5.66 -16.66
C LYS A 277 8.82 -4.93 -16.10
N HIS A 278 8.66 -3.64 -15.87
CA HIS A 278 9.65 -2.82 -15.17
C HIS A 278 9.24 -2.73 -13.70
N ILE A 279 10.15 -3.09 -12.79
CA ILE A 279 9.90 -2.96 -11.36
C ILE A 279 11.01 -2.21 -10.66
N ILE A 280 10.65 -1.49 -9.60
CA ILE A 280 11.58 -0.87 -8.66
C ILE A 280 11.13 -1.26 -7.25
N VAL A 281 12.07 -1.69 -6.42
CA VAL A 281 11.84 -2.01 -5.01
C VAL A 281 12.38 -0.85 -4.18
N LYS A 282 11.50 -0.04 -3.56
CA LYS A 282 11.92 1.10 -2.70
C LYS A 282 11.51 0.94 -1.22
N CYS A 283 10.96 -0.21 -0.84
CA CYS A 283 10.56 -0.48 0.55
C CYS A 283 11.73 -1.06 1.39
N PRO A 284 11.61 -1.16 2.72
CA PRO A 284 12.59 -1.86 3.53
C PRO A 284 12.68 -3.33 3.18
N ILE A 285 13.89 -3.86 3.27
CA ILE A 285 14.19 -5.26 3.00
C ILE A 285 14.83 -5.85 4.25
N ILE A 286 14.33 -7.01 4.66
CA ILE A 286 14.81 -7.77 5.82
C ILE A 286 15.23 -9.15 5.35
N PHE A 287 16.47 -9.52 5.62
CA PHE A 287 16.99 -10.87 5.48
C PHE A 287 17.12 -11.48 6.87
N ILE A 288 16.64 -12.71 7.02
CA ILE A 288 16.79 -13.52 8.23
C ILE A 288 17.60 -14.74 7.83
N SER A 289 18.74 -14.96 8.47
CA SER A 289 19.60 -16.11 8.16
C SER A 289 20.18 -16.73 9.42
N ASN A 290 20.65 -17.96 9.34
CA ASN A 290 21.54 -18.52 10.35
C ASN A 290 23.02 -18.27 10.03
N GLU A 291 23.31 -17.83 8.80
CA GLU A 291 24.65 -17.60 8.29
C GLU A 291 25.04 -16.13 8.34
N ALA A 292 26.33 -15.88 8.55
CA ALA A 292 26.89 -14.53 8.51
C ALA A 292 26.72 -13.89 7.11
N PRO A 293 26.58 -12.56 7.04
CA PRO A 293 26.47 -11.85 5.78
C PRO A 293 27.73 -12.00 4.93
N ILE A 294 27.57 -12.00 3.62
CA ILE A 294 28.69 -12.05 2.68
C ILE A 294 29.27 -10.64 2.52
N LYS A 295 30.60 -10.52 2.61
CA LYS A 295 31.36 -9.25 2.47
C LYS A 295 30.94 -8.42 1.25
N GLN A 296 30.60 -9.07 0.14
CA GLN A 296 30.18 -8.39 -1.10
C GLN A 296 28.97 -7.45 -0.91
N PHE A 297 28.08 -7.75 0.04
CA PHE A 297 26.87 -6.96 0.29
C PHE A 297 26.99 -6.02 1.48
N GLU A 298 28.11 -6.01 2.20
CA GLU A 298 28.28 -5.32 3.48
C GLU A 298 27.92 -3.83 3.44
N LYS A 299 28.26 -3.13 2.33
CA LYS A 299 27.90 -1.72 2.15
C LYS A 299 26.39 -1.46 2.04
N TYR A 300 25.62 -2.46 1.64
CA TYR A 300 24.16 -2.40 1.47
C TYR A 300 23.39 -2.92 2.69
N LEU A 301 24.07 -3.53 3.67
CA LEU A 301 23.45 -4.21 4.79
C LEU A 301 23.67 -3.47 6.12
N TYR A 302 22.64 -3.51 6.97
CA TYR A 302 22.70 -3.25 8.39
C TYR A 302 22.64 -4.59 9.10
N CYS A 303 23.80 -5.08 9.54
CA CYS A 303 23.94 -6.44 10.06
C CYS A 303 23.69 -6.46 11.57
N VAL A 304 22.78 -7.33 12.02
CA VAL A 304 22.48 -7.55 13.43
C VAL A 304 22.71 -9.02 13.75
N LYS A 305 23.62 -9.32 14.68
CA LYS A 305 23.83 -10.68 15.18
C LYS A 305 22.87 -10.94 16.33
N SER A 306 22.00 -11.93 16.19
CA SER A 306 21.16 -12.46 17.27
C SER A 306 21.94 -13.45 18.10
N ASP A 307 21.80 -13.36 19.42
CA ASP A 307 22.39 -14.25 20.41
C ASP A 307 21.36 -14.64 21.47
N PHE A 308 21.66 -15.73 22.21
CA PHE A 308 20.89 -16.18 23.37
C PHE A 308 21.37 -15.44 24.63
N ASN A 309 20.89 -14.22 24.86
CA ASN A 309 21.22 -13.48 26.09
C ASN A 309 20.31 -13.82 27.28
N GLY A 310 20.14 -15.11 27.60
CA GLY A 310 19.53 -15.60 28.85
C GLY A 310 18.02 -15.35 29.04
N LYS A 311 17.35 -14.58 28.17
CA LYS A 311 15.88 -14.44 28.13
C LYS A 311 15.34 -15.30 27.00
N THR A 312 14.81 -16.47 27.35
CA THR A 312 14.23 -17.47 26.42
C THR A 312 13.19 -16.83 25.50
N ALA A 313 13.19 -17.28 24.24
CA ALA A 313 12.26 -16.89 23.17
C ALA A 313 10.76 -16.99 23.55
N MET A 314 10.43 -17.74 24.60
CA MET A 314 9.06 -17.92 25.12
C MET A 314 8.48 -16.75 25.91
N THR A 315 9.27 -15.77 26.36
CA THR A 315 8.70 -14.62 27.13
C THR A 315 8.04 -13.54 26.26
N CYS A 316 8.06 -13.69 24.93
CA CYS A 316 7.52 -12.68 24.01
C CYS A 316 6.05 -12.90 23.59
N SER A 317 5.37 -13.97 24.04
CA SER A 317 4.01 -14.29 23.56
C SER A 317 2.93 -13.31 24.03
N ASN A 318 3.07 -12.72 25.22
CA ASN A 318 1.95 -11.98 25.82
C ASN A 318 2.07 -10.45 25.71
N ASP A 319 3.23 -9.88 25.38
CA ASP A 319 3.44 -8.44 25.63
C ASP A 319 4.25 -7.64 24.62
N ILE A 320 4.46 -8.09 23.37
CA ILE A 320 5.02 -7.20 22.33
C ILE A 320 4.24 -5.87 22.27
N ARG A 321 2.92 -5.87 22.50
CA ARG A 321 2.09 -4.66 22.63
C ARG A 321 2.46 -3.74 23.80
N LYS A 322 2.94 -4.26 24.94
CA LYS A 322 3.42 -3.44 26.08
C LYS A 322 4.83 -2.87 25.84
N PHE A 323 5.59 -3.47 24.92
CA PHE A 323 6.91 -2.99 24.53
C PHE A 323 6.86 -2.03 23.34
N LEU A 324 5.87 -2.17 22.46
CA LEU A 324 5.58 -1.25 21.37
C LEU A 324 4.71 -0.09 21.89
N THR A 325 5.33 0.91 22.54
CA THR A 325 4.65 2.20 22.70
C THR A 325 4.74 2.92 21.36
N VAL A 326 3.59 3.00 20.67
CA VAL A 326 3.44 3.85 19.51
C VAL A 326 3.44 5.29 20.03
N ASP A 327 4.49 6.06 19.72
CA ASP A 327 4.39 7.51 19.84
C ASP A 327 3.44 7.98 18.74
N LEU A 328 2.16 8.11 19.10
CA LEU A 328 1.19 8.88 18.33
C LEU A 328 1.64 10.31 18.49
N GLY A 329 2.63 10.71 17.67
CA GLY A 329 3.45 11.89 17.86
C GLY A 329 2.69 12.97 18.60
N SER A 330 3.21 13.31 19.79
CA SER A 330 2.70 14.38 20.62
C SER A 330 2.04 15.44 19.75
N SER A 331 0.73 15.54 19.87
CA SER A 331 -0.02 16.75 19.55
C SER A 331 0.48 17.86 20.48
N SER A 332 1.73 18.29 20.29
CA SER A 332 2.21 19.60 20.63
C SER A 332 1.76 20.49 19.49
N LYS A 333 0.60 21.10 19.73
CA LYS A 333 0.02 22.31 19.11
C LYS A 333 0.99 23.12 18.25
N ILE A 334 0.48 23.62 17.12
CA ILE A 334 0.70 24.91 16.41
C ILE A 334 0.03 24.67 15.04
N PHE A 335 -1.15 25.17 14.65
CA PHE A 335 -2.20 26.01 15.23
C PHE A 335 -3.56 25.35 14.98
#